data_AF-A0A2E1A376-F1
#
_entry.id   AF-A0A2E1A376-F1
#
_cell.length_a   1.000
_cell.length_b   1.000
_cell.length_c   1.000
_cell.angle_alpha   90.00
_cell.angle_beta   90.00
_cell.angle_gamma   90.00
#
_symmetry.space_group_name_H-M   'P 1'
#
loop_
_entity.id
_entity.type
_entity.pdbx_description
1 polymer ?
#
loop_
_entity_poly.entity_id
_entity_poly.type
_entity_poly.pdbx_seq_one_letter_code
_entity_poly.pdbx_strand_id
1 'polypeptide(L)'
;MASVHFVKEISGKLHAYFRFQSRGFLFGLLGLALALGLGGCGNTDYTWGWYVISPWHPTGKTNIQFLLSGLGYTLLLSLSAIVISILLGLLVVLPALTKNPIARRINRTYVEIFRSIPILVMLLWVYYGLPPAFGIKLDVLAAGILGLALCDSAFEAEIFRAGIQSIGQGQHDAA
;
A
#
# COMPACT_ATOMS: atom_id res chain seq x y z
N MET A 1 -26.02 -12.44 -43.13
CA MET A 1 -26.75 -13.38 -42.25
C MET A 1 -25.87 -14.08 -41.19
N ALA A 2 -24.54 -14.09 -41.33
CA ALA A 2 -23.61 -14.75 -40.37
C ALA A 2 -23.42 -14.04 -39.01
N SER A 3 -23.69 -12.72 -38.93
CA SER A 3 -23.47 -11.92 -37.71
C SER A 3 -24.39 -12.31 -36.54
N VAL A 4 -25.67 -12.59 -36.80
CA VAL A 4 -26.64 -12.92 -35.74
C VAL A 4 -26.39 -14.30 -35.13
N HIS A 5 -25.90 -15.26 -35.94
CA HIS A 5 -25.56 -16.60 -35.48
C HIS A 5 -24.33 -16.58 -34.56
N PHE A 6 -23.31 -15.81 -34.92
CA PHE A 6 -22.09 -15.64 -34.13
C PHE A 6 -22.35 -14.96 -32.79
N VAL A 7 -23.21 -13.93 -32.77
CA VAL A 7 -23.60 -13.23 -31.54
C VAL A 7 -24.40 -14.14 -30.60
N LYS A 8 -25.30 -14.99 -31.13
CA LYS A 8 -26.03 -15.98 -30.30
C LYS A 8 -25.12 -17.03 -29.70
N GLU A 9 -24.10 -17.49 -30.44
CA GLU A 9 -23.14 -18.48 -29.94
C GLU A 9 -22.27 -17.93 -28.80
N ILE A 10 -21.77 -16.70 -28.96
CA ILE A 10 -20.99 -16.02 -27.92
C ILE A 10 -21.85 -15.75 -26.69
N SER A 11 -23.07 -15.25 -26.87
CA SER A 11 -23.98 -14.97 -25.76
C SER A 11 -24.32 -16.24 -24.96
N GLY A 12 -24.49 -17.38 -25.64
CA GLY A 12 -24.71 -18.69 -25.01
C GLY A 12 -23.51 -19.17 -24.20
N LYS A 13 -22.29 -19.09 -24.77
CA LYS A 13 -21.05 -19.46 -24.09
C LYS A 13 -20.77 -18.56 -22.88
N LEU A 14 -21.05 -17.27 -23.00
CA LEU A 14 -20.87 -16.29 -21.92
C LEU A 14 -21.84 -16.56 -20.75
N HIS A 15 -23.12 -16.82 -21.05
CA HIS A 15 -24.11 -17.19 -20.02
C HIS A 15 -23.78 -18.51 -19.32
N ALA A 16 -23.27 -19.52 -20.05
CA ALA A 16 -22.84 -20.77 -19.47
C ALA A 16 -21.63 -20.57 -18.54
N TYR A 17 -20.66 -19.75 -18.95
CA TYR A 17 -19.47 -19.41 -18.17
C TYR A 17 -19.83 -18.67 -16.87
N PHE A 18 -20.66 -17.63 -16.93
CA PHE A 18 -21.10 -16.89 -15.75
C PHE A 18 -21.91 -17.75 -14.76
N ARG A 19 -22.75 -18.67 -15.25
CA ARG A 19 -23.53 -19.59 -14.40
C ARG A 19 -22.65 -20.64 -13.71
N PHE A 20 -21.57 -21.08 -14.36
CA PHE A 20 -20.62 -22.04 -13.81
C PHE A 20 -19.74 -21.42 -12.72
N GLN A 21 -19.20 -20.22 -12.95
CA GLN A 21 -18.36 -19.52 -11.99
C GLN A 21 -19.12 -19.10 -10.72
N SER A 22 -20.38 -18.67 -10.85
CA SER A 22 -21.24 -18.31 -9.72
C SER A 22 -21.53 -19.51 -8.80
N ARG A 23 -21.80 -20.69 -9.36
CA ARG A 23 -22.06 -21.91 -8.57
C ARG A 23 -20.80 -22.38 -7.83
N GLY A 24 -19.65 -22.44 -8.51
CA GLY A 24 -18.38 -22.82 -7.88
C GLY A 24 -17.96 -21.87 -6.75
N PHE A 25 -18.17 -20.57 -6.94
CA PHE A 25 -17.90 -19.54 -5.92
C PHE A 25 -18.84 -19.66 -4.70
N LEU A 26 -20.13 -19.96 -4.91
CA LEU A 26 -21.10 -20.20 -3.84
C LEU A 26 -20.77 -21.44 -3.02
N PHE A 27 -20.38 -22.55 -3.67
CA PHE A 27 -19.93 -23.75 -2.95
C PHE A 27 -18.60 -23.52 -2.21
N GLY A 28 -17.70 -22.71 -2.77
CA GLY A 28 -16.47 -22.27 -2.10
C GLY A 28 -16.74 -21.42 -0.85
N LEU A 29 -17.66 -20.47 -0.94
CA LEU A 29 -18.11 -19.65 0.20
C LEU A 29 -18.82 -20.49 1.27
N LEU A 30 -19.68 -21.43 0.85
CA LEU A 30 -20.36 -22.34 1.78
C LEU A 30 -19.35 -23.25 2.48
N GLY A 31 -18.34 -23.76 1.76
CA GLY A 31 -17.25 -24.57 2.32
C GLY A 31 -16.36 -23.79 3.28
N LEU A 32 -16.04 -22.52 2.97
CA LEU A 32 -15.30 -21.62 3.86
C LEU A 32 -16.11 -21.30 5.13
N ALA A 33 -17.42 -21.02 5.00
CA ALA A 33 -18.31 -20.79 6.12
C ALA A 33 -18.47 -22.03 7.00
N LEU A 34 -18.54 -23.23 6.40
CA LEU A 34 -18.57 -24.50 7.13
C LEU A 34 -17.24 -24.76 7.84
N ALA A 35 -16.10 -24.48 7.21
CA ALA A 35 -14.78 -24.65 7.81
C ALA A 35 -14.53 -23.67 8.98
N LEU A 36 -14.97 -22.42 8.85
CA LEU A 36 -14.90 -21.42 9.92
C LEU A 36 -15.90 -21.71 11.05
N GLY A 37 -17.08 -22.26 10.72
CA GLY A 37 -18.10 -22.65 11.70
C GLY A 37 -17.79 -23.95 12.46
N LEU A 38 -17.05 -24.88 11.85
CA LEU A 38 -16.67 -26.17 12.44
C LEU A 38 -15.28 -26.18 13.10
N GLY A 39 -14.52 -25.08 13.02
CA GLY A 39 -13.21 -24.94 13.67
C GLY A 39 -13.23 -24.99 15.21
N GLY A 40 -14.41 -25.06 15.82
CA GLY A 40 -14.60 -25.20 17.27
C GLY A 40 -14.81 -26.64 17.77
N CYS A 41 -14.88 -27.65 16.90
CA CYS A 41 -15.18 -29.03 17.31
C CYS A 41 -13.92 -29.87 17.60
N GLY A 42 -13.06 -29.39 18.50
CA GLY A 42 -11.91 -30.16 18.99
C GLY A 42 -11.60 -29.78 20.44
N ASN A 43 -11.95 -30.65 21.38
CA ASN A 43 -11.76 -30.54 22.84
C ASN A 43 -12.48 -29.38 23.54
N THR A 44 -13.38 -29.74 24.47
CA THR A 44 -14.19 -28.84 25.31
C THR A 44 -13.43 -28.01 26.36
N ASP A 45 -12.09 -28.07 26.36
CA ASP A 45 -11.23 -27.34 27.30
C ASP A 45 -10.53 -26.11 26.68
N TYR A 46 -10.79 -25.80 25.40
CA TYR A 46 -10.33 -24.54 24.80
C TYR A 46 -11.26 -23.38 25.19
N THR A 47 -10.93 -22.69 26.27
CA THR A 47 -11.55 -21.39 26.56
C THR A 47 -10.99 -20.35 25.60
N TRP A 48 -11.80 -19.93 24.63
CA TRP A 48 -11.45 -18.79 23.77
C TRP A 48 -11.10 -17.59 24.65
N GLY A 49 -9.83 -17.14 24.57
CA GLY A 49 -9.22 -16.14 25.44
C GLY A 49 -9.73 -14.70 25.28
N TRP A 50 -11.03 -14.52 24.97
CA TRP A 50 -11.67 -13.22 24.77
C TRP A 50 -11.51 -12.26 25.95
N TYR A 51 -11.25 -12.80 27.15
CA TYR A 51 -10.95 -11.99 28.34
C TYR A 51 -9.75 -11.05 28.14
N VAL A 52 -8.78 -11.44 27.29
CA VAL A 52 -7.57 -10.67 26.98
C VAL A 52 -7.89 -9.37 26.25
N ILE A 53 -9.05 -9.26 25.60
CA ILE A 53 -9.51 -8.04 24.91
C ILE A 53 -10.85 -7.53 25.45
N SER A 54 -11.34 -8.08 26.56
CA SER A 54 -12.61 -7.66 27.14
C SER A 54 -12.44 -6.36 27.93
N PRO A 55 -13.21 -5.30 27.66
CA PRO A 55 -13.11 -4.03 28.39
C PRO A 55 -13.53 -4.16 29.87
N TRP A 56 -14.25 -5.24 30.19
CA TRP A 56 -14.79 -5.53 31.51
C TRP A 56 -13.79 -6.23 32.43
N HIS A 57 -12.62 -6.65 31.91
CA HIS A 57 -11.56 -7.25 32.71
C HIS A 57 -10.33 -6.33 32.79
N PRO A 58 -9.64 -6.21 33.94
CA PRO A 58 -8.48 -5.33 34.08
C PRO A 58 -7.39 -5.56 33.02
N THR A 59 -7.04 -6.83 32.75
CA THR A 59 -6.06 -7.17 31.70
C THR A 59 -6.52 -6.75 30.32
N GLY A 60 -7.81 -6.93 30.00
CA GLY A 60 -8.36 -6.56 28.70
C GLY A 60 -8.37 -5.06 28.47
N LYS A 61 -8.67 -4.25 29.51
CA LYS A 61 -8.56 -2.80 29.43
C LYS A 61 -7.14 -2.34 29.11
N THR A 62 -6.12 -2.89 29.78
CA THR A 62 -4.71 -2.54 29.51
C THR A 62 -4.29 -2.93 28.10
N ASN A 63 -4.69 -4.11 27.62
CA ASN A 63 -4.37 -4.55 26.26
C ASN A 63 -5.02 -3.68 25.20
N ILE A 64 -6.30 -3.32 25.37
CA ILE A 64 -6.98 -2.39 24.47
C ILE A 64 -6.25 -1.03 24.45
N GLN A 65 -5.87 -0.50 25.61
CA GLN A 65 -5.12 0.76 25.69
C GLN A 65 -3.76 0.68 24.99
N PHE A 66 -3.04 -0.43 25.16
CA PHE A 66 -1.77 -0.68 24.46
C PHE A 66 -1.95 -0.75 22.94
N LEU A 67 -2.98 -1.48 22.46
CA LEU A 67 -3.30 -1.58 21.04
C LEU A 67 -3.72 -0.24 20.43
N LEU A 68 -4.55 0.54 21.15
CA LEU A 68 -4.94 1.89 20.73
C LEU A 68 -3.73 2.85 20.69
N SER A 69 -2.81 2.72 21.64
CA SER A 69 -1.56 3.47 21.61
C SER A 69 -0.71 3.11 20.39
N GLY A 70 -0.55 1.82 20.08
CA GLY A 70 0.13 1.34 18.87
C GLY A 70 -0.54 1.82 17.57
N LEU A 71 -1.88 1.83 17.54
CA LEU A 71 -2.65 2.42 16.43
C LEU A 71 -2.35 3.91 16.26
N GLY A 72 -2.32 4.66 17.37
CA GLY A 72 -1.94 6.07 17.36
C GLY A 72 -0.56 6.33 16.76
N TYR A 73 0.44 5.52 17.15
CA TYR A 73 1.78 5.60 16.55
C TYR A 73 1.80 5.22 15.07
N THR A 74 1.03 4.22 14.67
CA THR A 74 0.91 3.82 13.26
C THR A 74 0.36 4.96 12.43
N LEU A 75 -0.74 5.59 12.89
CA LEU A 75 -1.35 6.73 12.21
C LEU A 75 -0.42 7.93 12.15
N LEU A 76 0.24 8.27 13.26
CA LEU A 76 1.20 9.36 13.30
C LEU A 76 2.33 9.14 12.29
N LEU A 77 2.97 7.96 12.35
CA LEU A 77 4.07 7.61 11.47
C LEU A 77 3.63 7.57 10.00
N SER A 78 2.48 6.96 9.68
CA SER A 78 1.99 6.87 8.30
C SER A 78 1.60 8.24 7.74
N LEU A 79 0.84 9.05 8.49
CA LEU A 79 0.39 10.36 8.02
C LEU A 79 1.56 11.32 7.85
N SER A 80 2.50 11.34 8.81
CA SER A 80 3.70 12.16 8.69
C SER A 80 4.57 11.73 7.50
N ALA A 81 4.78 10.42 7.30
CA ALA A 81 5.52 9.92 6.16
C ALA A 81 4.86 10.28 4.83
N ILE A 82 3.54 10.10 4.70
CA ILE A 82 2.76 10.43 3.50
C ILE A 82 2.83 11.93 3.19
N VAL A 83 2.67 12.80 4.18
CA VAL A 83 2.74 14.25 3.93
C VAL A 83 4.13 14.66 3.45
N ILE A 84 5.18 14.14 4.07
CA ILE A 84 6.56 14.47 3.71
C ILE A 84 6.92 13.86 2.34
N SER A 85 6.52 12.62 2.08
CA SER A 85 6.72 12.01 0.76
C SER A 85 6.08 12.90 -0.28
N ILE A 86 4.79 13.27 -0.16
CA ILE A 86 4.06 14.02 -1.20
C ILE A 86 4.83 15.29 -1.58
N LEU A 87 5.31 16.02 -0.57
CA LEU A 87 6.09 17.23 -0.77
C LEU A 87 7.43 16.94 -1.45
N LEU A 88 8.16 15.91 -1.01
CA LEU A 88 9.42 15.50 -1.63
C LEU A 88 9.22 14.98 -3.06
N GLY A 89 8.22 14.15 -3.32
CA GLY A 89 7.89 13.62 -4.64
C GLY A 89 7.52 14.74 -5.60
N LEU A 90 6.81 15.76 -5.12
CA LEU A 90 6.50 16.95 -5.90
C LEU A 90 7.78 17.72 -6.26
N LEU A 91 8.69 17.93 -5.31
CA LEU A 91 9.98 18.59 -5.59
C LEU A 91 10.85 17.76 -6.55
N VAL A 92 10.86 16.44 -6.37
CA VAL A 92 11.64 15.50 -7.17
C VAL A 92 11.15 15.44 -8.61
N VAL A 93 9.85 15.60 -8.88
CA VAL A 93 9.32 15.54 -10.25
C VAL A 93 9.60 16.80 -11.07
N LEU A 94 9.77 17.98 -10.45
CA LEU A 94 9.96 19.25 -11.18
C LEU A 94 11.08 19.20 -12.25
N PRO A 95 12.29 18.67 -11.95
CA PRO A 95 13.35 18.52 -12.96
C PRO A 95 12.94 17.66 -14.17
N ALA A 96 12.05 16.69 -13.99
CA ALA A 96 11.56 15.81 -15.04
C ALA A 96 10.73 16.55 -16.10
N LEU A 97 10.07 17.65 -15.70
CA LEU A 97 9.20 18.46 -16.55
C LEU A 97 9.98 19.48 -17.39
N THR A 98 11.28 19.65 -17.14
CA THR A 98 12.10 20.64 -17.84
C THR A 98 12.62 20.12 -19.18
N LYS A 99 12.92 21.05 -20.10
CA LYS A 99 13.58 20.74 -21.39
C LYS A 99 15.06 20.35 -21.23
N ASN A 100 15.68 20.62 -20.08
CA ASN A 100 17.10 20.34 -19.82
C ASN A 100 17.36 18.82 -19.64
N PRO A 101 18.18 18.17 -20.50
CA PRO A 101 18.46 16.75 -20.40
C PRO A 101 19.19 16.35 -19.10
N ILE A 102 19.98 17.23 -18.51
CA ILE A 102 20.71 16.96 -17.25
C ILE A 102 19.72 16.87 -16.09
N ALA A 103 18.80 17.83 -15.99
CA ALA A 103 17.76 17.85 -14.95
C ALA A 103 16.88 16.58 -14.98
N ARG A 104 16.49 16.14 -16.19
CA ARG A 104 15.75 14.87 -16.36
C ARG A 104 16.55 13.65 -15.92
N ARG A 105 17.87 13.62 -16.20
CA ARG A 105 18.74 12.53 -15.75
C ARG A 105 18.84 12.50 -14.22
N ILE A 106 18.99 13.65 -13.57
CA ILE A 106 19.05 13.73 -12.09
C ILE A 106 17.78 13.17 -11.46
N ASN A 107 16.60 13.60 -11.94
CA ASN A 107 15.33 13.05 -11.47
C ASN A 107 15.28 11.53 -11.66
N ARG A 108 15.64 11.04 -12.86
CA ARG A 108 15.60 9.61 -13.16
C ARG A 108 16.55 8.80 -12.29
N THR A 109 17.78 9.28 -12.08
CA THR A 109 18.75 8.64 -11.18
C THR A 109 18.21 8.56 -9.75
N TYR A 110 17.63 9.64 -9.23
CA TYR A 110 17.01 9.63 -7.90
C TYR A 110 15.90 8.57 -7.84
N VAL A 111 14.94 8.63 -8.75
CA VAL A 111 13.79 7.72 -8.76
C VAL A 111 14.22 6.26 -8.87
N GLU A 112 15.16 5.95 -9.78
CA GLU A 112 15.66 4.58 -9.97
C GLU A 112 16.40 4.05 -8.74
N ILE A 113 17.23 4.87 -8.08
CA ILE A 113 17.95 4.46 -6.86
C ILE A 113 16.97 4.15 -5.73
N PHE A 114 16.09 5.10 -5.39
CA PHE A 114 15.23 4.98 -4.22
C PHE A 114 14.16 3.89 -4.38
N ARG A 115 13.67 3.66 -5.61
CA ARG A 115 12.73 2.55 -5.90
C ARG A 115 13.40 1.17 -5.93
N SER A 116 14.73 1.12 -6.11
CA SER A 116 15.49 -0.14 -6.13
C SER A 116 15.93 -0.59 -4.73
N ILE A 117 15.89 0.31 -3.73
CA ILE A 117 16.27 -0.02 -2.36
C ILE A 117 15.06 -0.64 -1.64
N PRO A 118 15.20 -1.85 -1.05
CA PRO A 118 14.15 -2.41 -0.20
C PRO A 118 13.85 -1.47 0.98
N ILE A 119 12.59 -1.23 1.27
CA ILE A 119 12.17 -0.26 2.31
C ILE A 119 12.79 -0.56 3.69
N LEU A 120 12.92 -1.85 4.03
CA LEU A 120 13.58 -2.30 5.25
C LEU A 120 15.05 -1.85 5.29
N VAL A 121 15.76 -1.98 4.17
CA VAL A 121 17.17 -1.57 4.05
C VAL A 121 17.29 -0.06 4.19
N MET A 122 16.37 0.72 3.63
CA MET A 122 16.35 2.17 3.82
C MET A 122 16.16 2.55 5.30
N LEU A 123 15.21 1.93 5.99
CA LEU A 123 14.98 2.17 7.42
C LEU A 123 16.23 1.85 8.27
N LEU A 124 16.92 0.75 7.96
CA LEU A 124 18.17 0.39 8.63
C LEU A 124 19.30 1.40 8.34
N TRP A 125 19.44 1.86 7.09
CA TRP A 125 20.42 2.89 6.73
C TRP A 125 20.15 4.21 7.43
N VAL A 126 18.89 4.63 7.53
CA VAL A 126 18.52 5.86 8.21
C VAL A 126 18.79 5.76 9.71
N TYR A 127 18.39 4.67 10.37
CA TYR A 127 18.54 4.56 11.82
C TYR A 127 19.96 4.19 12.27
N TYR A 128 20.61 3.24 11.60
CA TYR A 128 21.94 2.74 11.99
C TYR A 128 23.09 3.30 11.15
N GLY A 129 22.83 3.70 9.91
CA GLY A 129 23.87 4.17 8.98
C GLY A 129 24.16 5.68 9.05
N LEU A 130 23.14 6.52 9.28
CA LEU A 130 23.33 7.98 9.41
C LEU A 130 24.29 8.39 10.53
N PRO A 131 24.25 7.79 11.75
CA PRO A 131 25.14 8.20 12.83
C PRO A 131 26.65 8.03 12.51
N PRO A 132 27.15 6.86 12.05
CA PRO A 132 28.56 6.74 11.71
C PRO A 132 28.96 7.46 10.42
N ALA A 133 28.04 7.62 9.45
CA ALA A 133 28.35 8.27 8.18
C ALA A 133 28.38 9.81 8.26
N PHE A 134 27.46 10.40 9.03
CA PHE A 134 27.24 11.86 9.06
C PHE A 134 27.16 12.46 10.47
N GLY A 135 27.24 11.64 11.53
CA GLY A 135 27.06 12.11 12.91
C GLY A 135 25.62 12.41 13.30
N ILE A 136 24.65 12.15 12.42
CA ILE A 136 23.23 12.47 12.63
C ILE A 136 22.56 11.32 13.37
N LYS A 137 22.03 11.59 14.57
CA LYS A 137 21.28 10.62 15.37
C LYS A 137 19.81 11.01 15.38
N LEU A 138 18.97 10.12 14.88
CA LEU A 138 17.52 10.27 14.87
C LEU A 138 16.91 9.34 15.93
N ASP A 139 15.78 9.76 16.51
CA ASP A 139 14.96 8.84 17.29
C ASP A 139 14.25 7.83 16.35
N VAL A 140 13.64 6.80 16.93
CA VAL A 140 13.02 5.72 16.16
C VAL A 140 11.88 6.23 15.28
N LEU A 141 11.10 7.19 15.79
CA LEU A 141 9.95 7.74 15.06
C LEU A 141 10.40 8.58 13.86
N ALA A 142 11.34 9.51 14.04
CA ALA A 142 11.86 10.34 12.96
C ALA A 142 12.62 9.52 11.92
N ALA A 143 13.39 8.51 12.35
CA ALA A 143 14.06 7.60 11.42
C ALA A 143 13.05 6.81 10.58
N GLY A 144 11.96 6.32 11.20
CA GLY A 144 10.85 5.66 10.53
C GLY A 144 10.20 6.58 9.49
N ILE A 145 9.82 7.79 9.90
CA ILE A 145 9.19 8.79 9.03
C ILE A 145 10.12 9.14 7.85
N LEU A 146 11.40 9.43 8.11
CA LEU A 146 12.35 9.81 7.07
C LEU A 146 12.60 8.67 6.08
N GLY A 147 12.84 7.45 6.57
CA GLY A 147 13.10 6.30 5.71
C GLY A 147 11.90 5.93 4.83
N LEU A 148 10.69 5.98 5.38
CA LEU A 148 9.46 5.78 4.60
C LEU A 148 9.26 6.90 3.59
N ALA A 149 9.36 8.16 4.01
CA ALA A 149 9.12 9.31 3.14
C ALA A 149 10.10 9.37 1.96
N LEU A 150 11.37 9.03 2.16
CA LEU A 150 12.38 9.01 1.09
C LEU A 150 12.15 7.89 0.07
N CYS A 151 11.71 6.72 0.51
CA CYS A 151 11.37 5.64 -0.41
C CYS A 151 10.08 5.97 -1.18
N ASP A 152 9.05 6.47 -0.50
CA ASP A 152 7.74 6.71 -1.08
C ASP A 152 7.71 7.93 -2.01
N SER A 153 8.52 8.97 -1.73
CA SER A 153 8.64 10.16 -2.59
C SER A 153 9.07 9.83 -4.02
N ALA A 154 9.88 8.77 -4.20
CA ALA A 154 10.29 8.30 -5.52
C ALA A 154 9.14 7.65 -6.31
N PHE A 155 8.21 6.98 -5.61
CA PHE A 155 7.00 6.46 -6.22
C PHE A 155 6.02 7.59 -6.55
N GLU A 156 5.85 8.56 -5.65
CA GLU A 156 4.98 9.70 -5.89
C GLU A 156 5.48 10.62 -6.99
N ALA A 157 6.80 10.82 -7.13
CA ALA A 157 7.35 11.55 -8.26
C ALA A 157 6.93 10.92 -9.60
N GLU A 158 6.86 9.59 -9.67
CA GLU A 158 6.37 8.88 -10.85
C GLU A 158 4.86 8.94 -11.02
N ILE A 159 4.10 8.92 -9.91
CA ILE A 159 2.66 9.17 -9.93
C ILE A 159 2.36 10.57 -10.46
N PHE A 160 3.06 11.60 -10.00
CA PHE A 160 2.91 12.96 -10.50
C PHE A 160 3.31 13.06 -11.98
N ARG A 161 4.43 12.46 -12.38
CA ARG A 161 4.86 12.45 -13.78
C ARG A 161 3.82 11.78 -14.68
N ALA A 162 3.30 10.61 -14.28
CA ALA A 162 2.26 9.90 -15.00
C ALA A 162 0.94 10.68 -15.03
N GLY A 163 0.58 11.34 -13.92
CA GLY A 163 -0.58 12.22 -13.82
C GLY A 163 -0.50 13.39 -14.80
N ILE A 164 0.65 14.05 -14.88
CA ILE A 164 0.86 15.16 -15.83
C ILE A 164 0.81 14.67 -17.28
N GLN A 165 1.46 13.54 -17.58
CA GLN A 165 1.46 12.95 -18.93
C GLN A 165 0.09 12.39 -19.37
N SER A 166 -0.84 12.19 -18.43
CA SER A 166 -2.18 11.72 -18.75
C SER A 166 -3.06 12.79 -19.41
N ILE A 167 -2.66 14.06 -19.34
CA ILE A 167 -3.38 15.19 -19.92
C ILE A 167 -3.13 15.21 -21.44
N GLY A 168 -4.21 15.22 -22.22
CA GLY A 168 -4.12 15.20 -23.68
C GLY A 168 -3.48 16.47 -24.26
N GLN A 169 -2.68 16.32 -25.31
CA GLN A 169 -1.98 17.43 -25.98
C GLN A 169 -2.90 18.58 -26.39
N GLY A 170 -4.15 18.29 -26.78
CA GLY A 170 -5.12 19.32 -27.13
C GLY A 170 -5.49 20.29 -25.99
N GLN A 171 -5.27 19.92 -24.73
CA GLN A 171 -5.41 20.84 -23.59
C GLN A 171 -4.16 21.72 -23.39
N HIS A 172 -2.98 21.21 -23.76
CA HIS A 172 -1.74 22.00 -23.76
C HIS A 172 -1.67 23.00 -24.91
N ASP A 173 -2.30 22.68 -26.05
CA ASP A 173 -2.29 23.53 -27.25
C ASP A 173 -3.41 24.59 -27.22
N ALA A 174 -4.44 24.41 -26.40
CA ALA A 174 -5.60 25.32 -26.29
C ALA A 174 -5.43 26.44 -25.24
N ALA A 175 -4.49 26.30 -24.30
CA ALA A 175 -4.21 27.25 -23.23
C ALA A 175 -2.94 28.06 -23.52
#